data_AF-A0A533UEG3-F1
#
_entry.id   AF-A0A533UEG3-F1
#
_cell.length_a   1.000
_cell.length_b   1.000
_cell.length_c   1.000
_cell.angle_alpha   90.00
_cell.angle_beta   90.00
_cell.angle_gamma   90.00
#
_symmetry.space_group_name_H-M   'P 1'
#
loop_
_entity.id
_entity.type
_entity.pdbx_description
1 polymer ?
#
loop_
_entity_poly.entity_id
_entity_poly.type
_entity_poly.pdbx_seq_one_letter_code
_entity_poly.pdbx_strand_id
1 'polypeptide(L)'
;MNYVYPGFNSGWRKAMGMALSRFDPKVDLFSFGGKGKYSDPEFVWKETVAPTALKFLNSTKLGTQYENTIFVGDVKTGNLYNFKLDSDRKQLLLDPPLGDRVADTPDEVQNIVFGQGFGVITDIKVGPDGYLYILGINGIIYRIAPA
;
A
#
# COMPACT_ATOMS: atom_id res chain seq x y z
N MET A 1 -7.21 0.60 7.57
CA MET A 1 -5.84 1.05 7.87
C MET A 1 -5.57 2.40 7.20
N ASN A 2 -5.84 3.46 7.94
CA ASN A 2 -5.11 4.72 7.83
C ASN A 2 -5.00 5.22 9.28
N TYR A 3 -4.15 4.53 10.06
CA TYR A 3 -3.95 4.82 11.48
C TYR A 3 -2.86 5.89 11.63
N VAL A 4 -3.12 7.06 11.06
CA VAL A 4 -2.32 8.25 11.36
C VAL A 4 -2.90 8.82 12.65
N TYR A 5 -2.38 8.37 13.78
CA TYR A 5 -2.73 8.97 15.06
C TYR A 5 -2.24 10.42 15.10
N PRO A 6 -2.94 11.33 15.80
CA PRO A 6 -2.44 12.68 16.03
C PRO A 6 -1.00 12.65 16.57
N GLY A 7 -0.11 13.43 15.95
CA GLY A 7 1.32 13.46 16.31
C GLY A 7 2.18 12.37 15.66
N PHE A 8 1.64 11.57 14.74
CA PHE A 8 2.41 10.65 13.92
C PHE A 8 3.27 11.40 12.89
N ASN A 9 4.52 10.98 12.73
CA ASN A 9 5.41 11.47 11.67
C ASN A 9 6.17 10.29 11.04
N SER A 10 5.90 10.01 9.77
CA SER A 10 6.72 9.17 8.89
C SER A 10 7.62 10.10 8.09
N GLY A 11 8.92 10.10 8.39
CA GLY A 11 9.83 11.25 8.18
C GLY A 11 10.16 11.64 6.73
N TRP A 12 11.05 12.65 6.61
CA TRP A 12 11.59 13.18 5.36
C TRP A 12 13.13 13.09 5.32
N ARG A 13 13.67 12.77 4.12
CA ARG A 13 15.06 12.55 3.66
C ARG A 13 16.03 11.69 4.49
N LYS A 14 16.03 11.77 5.83
CA LYS A 14 16.82 10.87 6.71
C LYS A 14 16.08 9.59 7.10
N ALA A 15 14.75 9.60 6.99
CA ALA A 15 13.85 8.47 7.31
C ALA A 15 12.80 8.28 6.20
N MET A 16 13.20 8.39 4.93
CA MET A 16 12.35 8.03 3.80
C MET A 16 12.43 6.50 3.63
N GLY A 17 11.32 5.81 3.86
CA GLY A 17 11.29 4.36 3.98
C GLY A 17 11.55 3.90 5.42
N MET A 18 12.06 2.68 5.59
CA MET A 18 12.44 2.14 6.90
C MET A 18 13.56 2.99 7.51
N ALA A 19 13.49 3.23 8.82
CA ALA A 19 14.58 3.88 9.54
C ALA A 19 15.89 3.10 9.37
N LEU A 20 16.99 3.84 9.22
CA LEU A 20 18.32 3.22 9.30
C LEU A 20 18.56 2.73 10.73
N SER A 21 19.32 1.64 10.88
CA SER A 21 19.66 1.07 12.20
C SER A 21 20.32 2.05 13.18
N ARG A 22 20.96 3.11 12.67
CA ARG A 22 21.60 4.17 13.45
C ARG A 22 20.67 5.32 13.86
N PHE A 23 19.42 5.30 13.43
CA PHE A 23 18.43 6.33 13.75
C PHE A 23 17.78 6.03 15.10
N ASP A 24 17.84 6.98 16.03
CA ASP A 24 17.12 6.93 17.29
C ASP A 24 16.04 8.02 17.31
N PRO A 25 14.75 7.68 17.15
CA PRO A 25 13.69 8.69 17.14
C PRO A 25 13.55 9.47 18.45
N LYS A 26 14.14 9.02 19.56
CA LYS A 26 14.15 9.78 20.83
C LYS A 26 15.18 10.90 20.86
N VAL A 27 16.24 10.77 20.06
CA VAL A 27 17.37 11.72 20.00
C VAL A 27 17.31 12.54 18.72
N ASP A 28 16.97 11.91 17.60
CA ASP A 28 17.04 12.48 16.26
C ASP A 28 15.77 13.23 15.84
N LEU A 29 14.68 13.13 16.61
CA LEU A 29 13.42 13.83 16.34
C LEU A 29 12.99 14.73 17.49
N PHE A 30 12.38 15.85 17.13
CA PHE A 30 11.67 16.69 18.09
C PHE A 30 10.31 16.08 18.44
N SER A 31 10.08 15.76 19.71
CA SER A 31 8.92 14.98 20.16
C SER A 31 7.73 15.80 20.68
N PHE A 32 7.74 17.13 20.56
CA PHE A 32 6.66 18.01 21.08
C PHE A 32 6.26 17.69 22.54
N GLY A 33 7.24 17.49 23.42
CA GLY A 33 6.98 17.07 24.81
C GLY A 33 6.45 15.64 24.92
N GLY A 34 6.97 14.72 24.09
CA GLY A 34 6.57 13.30 24.06
C GLY A 34 5.25 13.00 23.33
N LYS A 35 4.62 13.99 22.70
CA LYS A 35 3.39 13.80 21.92
C LYS A 35 3.66 13.22 20.52
N GLY A 36 4.80 13.56 19.93
CA GLY A 36 5.23 13.03 18.65
C GLY A 36 5.63 11.57 18.78
N LYS A 37 5.10 10.71 17.90
CA LYS A 37 5.45 9.29 17.85
C LYS A 37 5.90 8.91 16.44
N TYR A 38 7.10 8.34 16.35
CA TYR A 38 7.63 7.75 15.13
C TYR A 38 7.21 6.29 15.04
N SER A 39 6.92 5.82 13.82
CA SER A 39 6.90 4.41 13.45
C SER A 39 7.41 4.30 12.02
N ASP A 40 8.08 3.19 11.74
CA ASP A 40 8.39 2.82 10.36
C ASP A 40 7.11 2.63 9.55
N PRO A 41 7.18 2.83 8.21
CA PRO A 41 6.06 2.51 7.32
C PRO A 41 5.72 1.00 7.37
N GLU A 42 4.47 0.68 7.08
CA GLU A 42 4.02 -0.72 7.01
C GLU A 42 4.54 -1.46 5.77
N PHE A 43 4.98 -0.72 4.74
CA PHE A 43 5.58 -1.27 3.52
C PHE A 43 6.41 -0.21 2.78
N VAL A 44 7.49 -0.63 2.13
CA VAL A 44 8.36 0.24 1.33
C VAL A 44 8.67 -0.43 -0.01
N TRP A 45 8.47 0.31 -1.10
CA TRP A 45 9.14 -0.01 -2.36
C TRP A 45 10.46 0.75 -2.41
N LYS A 46 11.58 0.02 -2.44
CA LYS A 46 12.91 0.62 -2.54
C LYS A 46 13.14 1.24 -3.91
N GLU A 47 12.75 0.51 -4.95
CA GLU A 47 12.58 1.10 -6.27
C GLU A 47 11.27 1.89 -6.33
N THR A 48 11.35 3.18 -6.63
CA THR A 48 10.16 4.03 -6.74
C THR A 48 9.20 3.48 -7.79
N VAL A 49 7.98 3.13 -7.38
CA VAL A 49 6.86 2.76 -8.28
C VAL A 49 5.85 3.90 -8.46
N ALA A 50 5.92 4.93 -7.60
CA ALA A 50 4.94 6.00 -7.48
C ALA A 50 3.51 5.45 -7.26
N PRO A 51 3.21 4.91 -6.06
CA PRO A 51 1.89 4.38 -5.75
C PRO A 51 0.83 5.48 -5.84
N THR A 52 -0.35 5.14 -6.32
CA THR A 52 -1.47 6.08 -6.54
C THR A 52 -2.61 5.81 -5.57
N ALA A 53 -3.78 5.40 -6.07
CA ALA A 53 -4.93 5.16 -5.22
C ALA A 53 -4.76 3.90 -4.38
N LEU A 54 -5.28 3.98 -3.15
CA LEU A 54 -5.42 2.87 -2.23
C LEU A 54 -6.91 2.67 -1.93
N LYS A 55 -7.40 1.44 -2.04
CA LYS A 55 -8.80 1.13 -1.77
C LYS A 55 -8.97 -0.20 -1.03
N PHE A 56 -9.75 -0.19 0.05
CA PHE A 56 -10.22 -1.42 0.68
C PHE A 56 -11.40 -1.98 -0.10
N LEU A 57 -11.35 -3.27 -0.41
CA LEU A 57 -12.50 -3.98 -0.98
C LEU A 57 -13.38 -4.47 0.16
N ASN A 58 -14.61 -3.96 0.28
CA ASN A 58 -15.59 -4.35 1.30
C ASN A 58 -16.73 -5.19 0.69
N SER A 59 -16.38 -6.06 -0.26
CA SER A 59 -17.31 -6.81 -1.09
C SER A 59 -16.70 -8.16 -1.44
N THR A 60 -17.54 -9.18 -1.57
CA THR A 60 -17.17 -10.54 -1.96
C THR A 60 -17.27 -10.78 -3.47
N LYS A 61 -17.59 -9.77 -4.27
CA LYS A 61 -17.82 -9.91 -5.73
C LYS A 61 -16.62 -10.41 -6.53
N LEU A 62 -15.40 -10.24 -6.02
CA LEU A 62 -14.19 -10.79 -6.63
C LEU A 62 -13.78 -12.16 -6.05
N GLY A 63 -14.54 -12.68 -5.09
CA GLY A 63 -14.19 -13.84 -4.26
C GLY A 63 -13.96 -13.45 -2.80
N THR A 64 -14.36 -14.31 -1.87
CA THR A 64 -14.25 -14.07 -0.42
C THR A 64 -12.80 -13.89 0.04
N GLN A 65 -11.84 -14.48 -0.67
CA GLN A 65 -10.41 -14.34 -0.40
C GLN A 65 -9.86 -12.91 -0.59
N TYR A 66 -10.58 -12.05 -1.31
CA TYR A 66 -10.21 -10.64 -1.51
C TYR A 66 -11.03 -9.67 -0.66
N GLU A 67 -12.05 -10.17 0.04
CA GLU A 67 -12.83 -9.34 0.94
C GLU A 67 -11.92 -8.75 2.04
N ASN A 68 -12.10 -7.47 2.33
CA ASN A 68 -11.36 -6.68 3.31
C ASN A 68 -9.85 -6.50 3.03
N THR A 69 -9.36 -6.91 1.86
CA THR A 69 -8.00 -6.64 1.40
C THR A 69 -7.82 -5.22 0.86
N ILE A 70 -6.57 -4.81 0.63
CA ILE A 70 -6.21 -3.51 0.07
C ILE A 70 -5.78 -3.67 -1.38
N PHE A 71 -6.29 -2.82 -2.26
CA PHE A 71 -5.79 -2.63 -3.61
C PHE A 71 -5.02 -1.32 -3.71
N VAL A 72 -3.83 -1.38 -4.32
CA VAL A 72 -2.98 -0.20 -4.56
C VAL A 72 -2.57 -0.17 -6.03
N GLY A 73 -2.76 0.96 -6.69
CA GLY A 73 -2.28 1.17 -8.07
C GLY A 73 -0.91 1.84 -8.08
N ASP A 74 -0.22 1.79 -9.21
CA ASP A 74 0.99 2.58 -9.42
C ASP A 74 1.04 3.27 -10.79
N VAL A 75 1.98 4.21 -10.90
CA VAL A 75 2.30 4.91 -12.15
C VAL A 75 3.35 4.15 -12.97
N LYS A 76 4.43 3.69 -12.35
CA LYS A 76 5.64 3.25 -13.08
C LYS A 76 5.40 2.00 -13.92
N THR A 77 4.61 1.06 -13.42
CA THR A 77 4.43 -0.26 -14.04
C THR A 77 2.98 -0.51 -14.46
N GLY A 78 2.03 0.25 -13.91
CA GLY A 78 0.60 0.03 -14.10
C GLY A 78 0.10 -1.21 -13.38
N ASN A 79 0.82 -1.66 -12.35
CA ASN A 79 0.41 -2.77 -11.52
C ASN A 79 -0.74 -2.37 -10.59
N LEU A 80 -1.71 -3.27 -10.48
CA LEU A 80 -2.64 -3.31 -9.37
C LEU A 80 -2.14 -4.33 -8.37
N TYR A 81 -1.74 -3.88 -7.19
CA TYR A 81 -1.32 -4.74 -6.08
C TYR A 81 -2.51 -5.13 -5.21
N ASN A 82 -2.49 -6.34 -4.65
CA ASN A 82 -3.42 -6.77 -3.60
C ASN A 82 -2.65 -7.16 -2.32
N PHE A 83 -2.91 -6.45 -1.23
CA PHE A 83 -2.34 -6.73 0.08
C PHE A 83 -3.39 -7.30 1.01
N LYS A 84 -3.10 -8.48 1.58
CA LYS A 84 -3.89 -9.04 2.67
C LYS A 84 -3.54 -8.37 4.00
N LEU A 85 -4.51 -8.39 4.90
CA LEU A 85 -4.40 -7.82 6.23
C LEU A 85 -4.61 -8.90 7.27
N ASP A 86 -4.03 -8.69 8.44
CA ASP A 86 -4.35 -9.47 9.63
C ASP A 86 -5.81 -9.25 10.08
N SER A 87 -6.25 -10.09 11.01
CA SER A 87 -7.65 -10.14 11.44
C SER A 87 -8.19 -8.83 12.02
N ASP A 88 -7.34 -8.02 12.68
CA ASP A 88 -7.71 -6.72 13.24
C ASP A 88 -7.37 -5.56 12.30
N ARG A 89 -6.85 -5.85 11.10
CA ARG A 89 -6.52 -4.92 10.02
C ARG A 89 -5.53 -3.84 10.47
N LYS A 90 -4.53 -4.26 11.25
CA LYS A 90 -3.42 -3.43 11.75
C LYS A 90 -2.09 -3.72 11.10
N GLN A 91 -1.87 -4.88 10.48
CA GLN A 91 -0.65 -5.18 9.74
C GLN A 91 -0.94 -5.79 8.35
N LEU A 92 0.01 -5.61 7.44
CA LEU A 92 0.02 -6.35 6.16
C LEU A 92 0.48 -7.79 6.42
N LEU A 93 -0.20 -8.76 5.82
CA LEU A 93 0.28 -10.15 5.78
C LEU A 93 1.22 -10.30 4.59
N LEU A 94 2.51 -10.33 4.86
CA LEU A 94 3.57 -10.41 3.86
C LEU A 94 4.33 -11.72 4.01
N ASP A 95 4.33 -12.51 2.96
CA ASP A 95 5.14 -13.73 2.86
C ASP A 95 6.53 -13.39 2.28
N PRO A 96 7.56 -14.21 2.52
CA PRO A 96 8.85 -14.06 1.85
C PRO A 96 8.68 -13.93 0.32
N PRO A 97 9.44 -13.04 -0.34
CA PRO A 97 10.57 -12.27 0.18
C PRO A 97 10.20 -11.00 0.96
N LEU A 98 8.93 -10.57 0.97
CA LEU A 98 8.48 -9.28 1.54
C LEU A 98 8.32 -9.26 3.07
N GLY A 99 8.83 -10.29 3.77
CA GLY A 99 8.65 -10.45 5.22
C GLY A 99 9.30 -9.35 6.06
N ASP A 100 10.28 -8.64 5.50
CA ASP A 100 10.94 -7.48 6.09
C ASP A 100 10.21 -6.14 5.79
N ARG A 101 9.08 -6.20 5.07
CA ARG A 101 8.24 -5.07 4.63
C ARG A 101 8.88 -4.20 3.55
N VAL A 102 9.96 -4.67 2.92
CA VAL A 102 10.65 -3.95 1.87
C VAL A 102 10.58 -4.77 0.59
N ALA A 103 10.13 -4.13 -0.49
CA ALA A 103 10.37 -4.61 -1.83
C ALA A 103 11.69 -3.99 -2.33
N ASP A 104 12.77 -4.76 -2.21
CA ASP A 104 14.10 -4.40 -2.68
C ASP A 104 14.17 -4.37 -4.21
N THR A 105 13.48 -5.30 -4.88
CA THR A 105 13.46 -5.41 -6.35
C THR A 105 12.05 -5.55 -6.92
N PRO A 106 11.83 -5.23 -8.21
CA PRO A 106 10.53 -5.43 -8.87
C PRO A 106 10.05 -6.89 -8.90
N ASP A 107 10.95 -7.87 -8.75
CA ASP A 107 10.61 -9.29 -8.78
C ASP A 107 10.01 -9.78 -7.45
N GLU A 108 10.31 -9.11 -6.34
CA GLU A 108 9.81 -9.50 -5.02
C GLU A 108 8.31 -9.28 -4.85
N VAL A 109 7.74 -8.32 -5.59
CA VAL A 109 6.32 -7.96 -5.51
C VAL A 109 5.43 -8.81 -6.40
N GLN A 110 5.97 -9.73 -7.21
CA GLN A 110 5.17 -10.48 -8.19
C GLN A 110 4.02 -11.27 -7.53
N ASN A 111 4.22 -11.79 -6.32
CA ASN A 111 3.19 -12.53 -5.57
C ASN A 111 2.00 -11.66 -5.11
N ILE A 112 2.19 -10.34 -5.04
CA ILE A 112 1.15 -9.39 -4.65
C ILE A 112 0.61 -8.59 -5.84
N VAL A 113 1.13 -8.79 -7.06
CA VAL A 113 0.55 -8.22 -8.27
C VAL A 113 -0.74 -8.98 -8.59
N PHE A 114 -1.86 -8.29 -8.48
CA PHE A 114 -3.18 -8.83 -8.79
C PHE A 114 -3.55 -8.69 -10.27
N GLY A 115 -3.10 -7.61 -10.91
CA GLY A 115 -3.39 -7.36 -12.31
C GLY A 115 -2.48 -6.32 -12.94
N GLN A 116 -2.40 -6.34 -14.27
CA GLN A 116 -1.55 -5.47 -15.08
C GLN A 116 -2.29 -5.06 -16.37
N GLY A 117 -1.68 -4.15 -17.14
CA GLY A 117 -2.21 -3.74 -18.44
C GLY A 117 -3.17 -2.55 -18.39
N PHE A 118 -3.26 -1.86 -17.26
CA PHE A 118 -4.12 -0.68 -17.07
C PHE A 118 -3.45 0.63 -17.52
N GLY A 119 -2.17 0.59 -17.91
CA GLY A 119 -1.33 1.79 -18.05
C GLY A 119 -1.10 2.46 -16.69
N VAL A 120 -0.90 3.78 -16.68
CA VAL A 120 -0.77 4.53 -15.41
C VAL A 120 -2.11 4.52 -14.67
N ILE A 121 -2.17 3.90 -13.51
CA ILE A 121 -3.37 3.88 -12.66
C ILE A 121 -3.44 5.19 -11.87
N THR A 122 -4.56 5.89 -11.95
CA THR A 122 -4.76 7.19 -11.28
C THR A 122 -5.76 7.14 -10.14
N ASP A 123 -6.80 6.31 -10.23
CA ASP A 123 -7.79 6.13 -9.16
C ASP A 123 -8.32 4.70 -9.11
N ILE A 124 -8.79 4.29 -7.93
CA ILE A 124 -9.42 2.98 -7.67
C ILE A 124 -10.67 3.22 -6.81
N LYS A 125 -11.81 2.66 -7.25
CA LYS A 125 -13.08 2.73 -6.52
C LYS A 125 -13.73 1.37 -6.40
N VAL A 126 -14.51 1.20 -5.35
CA VAL A 126 -15.49 0.12 -5.25
C VAL A 126 -16.83 0.73 -5.64
N GLY A 127 -17.45 0.20 -6.69
CA GLY A 127 -18.75 0.65 -7.16
C GLY A 127 -19.88 0.24 -6.20
N PRO A 128 -21.09 0.83 -6.35
CA PRO A 128 -22.26 0.43 -5.57
C PRO A 128 -22.71 -1.01 -5.88
N ASP A 129 -22.28 -1.57 -7.02
CA ASP A 129 -22.45 -2.97 -7.40
C ASP A 129 -21.46 -3.92 -6.71
N GLY A 130 -20.51 -3.38 -5.94
CA GLY A 130 -19.50 -4.11 -5.20
C GLY A 130 -18.27 -4.53 -6.03
N TYR A 131 -18.16 -4.12 -7.29
CA TYR A 131 -17.00 -4.40 -8.12
C TYR A 131 -15.90 -3.35 -7.95
N LEU A 132 -14.65 -3.73 -8.26
CA LEU A 132 -13.52 -2.81 -8.27
C LEU A 132 -13.39 -2.16 -9.64
N TYR A 133 -13.23 -0.84 -9.66
CA TYR A 133 -13.05 -0.01 -10.85
C TYR A 133 -11.70 0.70 -10.79
N ILE A 134 -10.99 0.71 -11.91
CA ILE A 134 -9.65 1.30 -12.06
C ILE A 134 -9.71 2.37 -13.14
N LEU A 135 -9.23 3.57 -12.84
CA LEU A 135 -9.11 4.66 -13.80
C LEU A 135 -7.67 4.76 -14.32
N GLY A 136 -7.48 4.53 -15.61
CA GLY A 136 -6.22 4.80 -16.30
C GLY A 136 -6.06 6.29 -16.64
N ILE A 137 -4.82 6.77 -16.73
CA ILE A 137 -4.53 8.18 -17.09
C ILE A 137 -5.08 8.60 -18.45
N ASN A 138 -5.32 7.63 -19.34
CA ASN A 138 -5.93 7.82 -20.65
C ASN A 138 -7.46 8.03 -20.60
N GLY A 139 -8.06 8.02 -19.41
CA GLY A 139 -9.51 8.18 -19.21
C GLY A 139 -10.30 6.87 -19.34
N ILE A 140 -9.65 5.72 -19.54
CA ILE A 140 -10.32 4.42 -19.60
C ILE A 140 -10.63 3.96 -18.17
N ILE A 141 -11.87 3.50 -17.97
CA ILE A 141 -12.32 2.86 -16.74
C ILE A 141 -12.40 1.36 -16.97
N TYR A 142 -11.65 0.60 -16.19
CA TYR A 142 -11.69 -0.86 -16.18
C TYR A 142 -12.53 -1.34 -15.00
N ARG A 143 -13.45 -2.29 -15.25
CA ARG A 143 -14.15 -3.01 -14.19
C ARG A 143 -13.49 -4.38 -14.03
N ILE A 144 -13.03 -4.69 -12.82
CA ILE A 144 -12.54 -6.02 -12.49
C ILE A 144 -13.73 -6.93 -12.23
N ALA A 145 -13.79 -8.07 -12.92
CA ALA A 145 -14.78 -9.11 -12.74
C ALA A 145 -14.08 -10.42 -12.32
N PRO A 146 -14.75 -11.30 -11.56
CA PRO A 146 -14.25 -12.64 -11.28
C PRO A 146 -14.14 -13.43 -12.59
N ALA A 147 -13.22 -14.38 -12.61
CA ALA A 147 -13.08 -15.37 -13.68
C ALA A 147 -14.28 -16.32 -13.71
#